data_AF-F0WVB1-F1
#
_entry.id   AF-F0WVB1-F1
#
_cell.length_a   1.000
_cell.length_b   1.000
_cell.length_c   1.000
_cell.angle_alpha   90.00
_cell.angle_beta   90.00
_cell.angle_gamma   90.00
#
_symmetry.space_group_name_H-M   'P 1'
#
loop_
_entity.id
_entity.type
_entity.pdbx_description
1 polymer ?
#
loop_
_entity_poly.entity_id
_entity_poly.type
_entity_poly.pdbx_seq_one_letter_code
_entity_poly.pdbx_strand_id
1 'polypeptide(L)'
;MLPPNTTSFLQPQDAGIIQSIKSKLEQLKTRCIVGKFDELLDKAAEIGNKNVETQIESLYTVDVLQAMQWAQKAWETVTSTTVANCWRHTKIINDEVYEFVESIKQIAL
;
A
#
# COMPACT_ATOMS: atom_id res chain seq x y z
N MET A 1 -2.70 23.75 -15.94
CA MET A 1 -1.73 22.66 -15.82
C MET A 1 -0.69 23.04 -14.77
N LEU A 2 -0.16 22.08 -14.00
CA LEU A 2 0.95 22.35 -13.08
C LEU A 2 2.22 22.71 -13.88
N PRO A 3 3.13 23.54 -13.33
CA PRO A 3 4.39 23.83 -14.00
C PRO A 3 5.22 22.55 -14.23
N PRO A 4 6.08 22.51 -15.27
CA PRO A 4 6.97 21.39 -15.50
C PRO A 4 7.78 21.01 -14.25
N ASN A 5 8.00 19.71 -14.03
CA ASN A 5 8.80 19.16 -12.92
C ASN A 5 8.32 19.50 -11.49
N THR A 6 7.05 19.91 -11.33
CA THR A 6 6.49 20.20 -10.00
C THR A 6 5.58 19.10 -9.46
N THR A 7 5.29 18.08 -10.27
CA THR A 7 4.38 16.97 -9.94
C THR A 7 4.69 16.35 -8.58
N SER A 8 5.94 15.90 -8.36
CA SER A 8 6.36 15.27 -7.11
C SER A 8 6.30 16.21 -5.88
N PHE A 9 6.34 17.52 -6.09
CA PHE A 9 6.31 18.52 -5.02
C PHE A 9 4.89 18.98 -4.69
N LEU A 10 4.04 19.13 -5.71
CA LEU A 10 2.71 19.69 -5.56
C LEU A 10 1.61 18.63 -5.48
N GLN A 11 1.84 17.39 -5.92
CA GLN A 11 0.79 16.37 -5.91
C GLN A 11 0.75 15.63 -4.57
N PRO A 12 -0.38 15.68 -3.84
CA PRO A 12 -0.55 14.96 -2.57
C PRO A 12 -0.37 13.44 -2.72
N GLN A 13 -0.67 12.90 -3.90
CA GLN A 13 -0.45 11.49 -4.21
C GLN A 13 1.02 11.08 -4.05
N ASP A 14 1.93 11.91 -4.54
CA ASP A 14 3.38 11.70 -4.47
C ASP A 14 3.96 12.10 -3.10
N ALA A 15 3.25 12.93 -2.32
CA ALA A 15 3.63 13.35 -0.97
C ALA A 15 3.33 12.33 0.14
N GLY A 16 3.04 11.07 -0.21
CA GLY A 16 3.00 9.95 0.76
C GLY A 16 1.81 9.00 0.61
N ILE A 17 0.75 9.36 -0.10
CA ILE A 17 -0.42 8.47 -0.30
C ILE A 17 0.00 7.21 -1.07
N ILE A 18 0.68 7.37 -2.22
CA ILE A 18 1.18 6.24 -3.01
C ILE A 18 2.17 5.39 -2.21
N GLN A 19 3.03 6.04 -1.41
CA GLN A 19 3.99 5.34 -0.55
C GLN A 19 3.28 4.46 0.49
N SER A 20 2.23 4.97 1.13
CA SER A 20 1.42 4.23 2.11
C SER A 20 0.82 2.97 1.49
N ILE A 21 0.25 3.09 0.29
CA ILE A 21 -0.33 1.96 -0.45
C ILE A 21 0.77 0.95 -0.80
N LYS A 22 1.89 1.40 -1.38
CA LYS A 22 3.02 0.53 -1.75
C LYS A 22 3.59 -0.22 -0.56
N SER A 23 3.73 0.45 0.59
CA SER A 23 4.20 -0.18 1.83
C SER A 23 3.27 -1.32 2.25
N LYS A 24 1.95 -1.10 2.22
CA LYS A 24 0.99 -2.15 2.57
C LYS A 24 0.96 -3.30 1.57
N LEU A 25 1.09 -3.00 0.27
CA LEU A 25 1.19 -4.01 -0.78
C LEU A 25 2.41 -4.93 -0.57
N GLU A 26 3.59 -4.36 -0.29
CA GLU A 26 4.79 -5.16 -0.03
C GLU A 26 4.62 -6.06 1.21
N GLN A 27 4.01 -5.55 2.29
CA GLN A 27 3.71 -6.39 3.46
C GLN A 27 2.79 -7.58 3.12
N LEU A 28 1.73 -7.34 2.33
CA LEU A 28 0.79 -8.39 1.91
C LEU A 28 1.50 -9.43 1.02
N LYS A 29 2.35 -8.96 0.10
CA LYS A 29 3.15 -9.80 -0.77
C LYS A 29 4.13 -10.67 0.02
N THR A 30 4.90 -10.10 0.93
CA THR A 30 5.82 -10.85 1.78
C THR A 30 5.07 -11.90 2.60
N ARG A 31 3.94 -11.55 3.21
CA ARG A 31 3.13 -12.50 3.98
C ARG A 31 2.61 -13.65 3.12
N CYS A 32 2.18 -13.38 1.89
CA CYS A 32 1.74 -14.40 0.95
C CYS A 32 2.89 -15.36 0.58
N ILE A 33 4.06 -14.83 0.26
CA ILE A 33 5.24 -15.62 -0.09
C ILE A 33 5.65 -16.52 1.08
N VAL A 34 5.71 -15.99 2.30
CA VAL A 34 6.03 -16.77 3.51
C VAL A 34 5.00 -17.87 3.73
N GLY A 35 3.71 -17.57 3.64
CA GLY A 35 2.66 -18.58 3.82
C GLY A 35 2.73 -19.72 2.80
N LYS A 36 2.98 -19.40 1.52
CA LYS A 36 3.20 -20.44 0.50
C LYS A 36 4.47 -21.25 0.74
N PHE A 37 5.52 -20.61 1.27
CA PHE A 37 6.76 -21.31 1.60
C PHE A 37 6.56 -22.30 2.74
N ASP A 38 5.83 -21.92 3.78
CA ASP A 38 5.45 -22.82 4.89
C ASP A 38 4.66 -24.02 4.36
N GLU A 39 3.65 -23.79 3.49
CA GLU A 39 2.89 -24.88 2.85
C GLU A 39 3.76 -25.80 1.98
N LEU A 40 4.79 -25.28 1.32
CA LEU A 40 5.73 -26.09 0.54
C LEU A 40 6.60 -26.96 1.45
N LEU A 41 7.09 -26.42 2.57
CA LEU A 41 7.88 -27.19 3.54
C LEU A 41 7.07 -28.36 4.11
N ASP A 42 5.81 -28.13 4.46
CA ASP A 42 4.91 -29.18 4.98
C ASP A 42 4.71 -30.30 3.95
N LYS A 43 4.50 -29.95 2.66
CA LYS A 43 4.33 -30.94 1.58
C LYS A 43 5.61 -31.68 1.22
N ALA A 44 6.76 -31.00 1.30
CA ALA A 44 8.06 -31.59 0.99
C ALA A 44 8.44 -32.69 2.00
N ALA A 45 8.00 -32.56 3.26
CA ALA A 45 8.18 -33.57 4.29
C ALA A 45 7.44 -34.89 3.97
N GLU A 46 6.35 -34.85 3.20
CA GLU A 46 5.53 -36.04 2.90
C GLU A 46 5.87 -36.75 1.58
N ILE A 47 6.22 -36.03 0.51
CA ILE A 47 6.17 -36.58 -0.87
C ILE A 47 7.57 -36.73 -1.51
N GLY A 48 8.62 -36.16 -0.91
CA GLY A 48 9.96 -36.15 -1.50
C GLY A 48 10.09 -35.14 -2.64
N ASN A 49 11.22 -34.44 -2.66
CA ASN A 49 11.36 -33.18 -3.38
C ASN A 49 11.68 -33.39 -4.88
N LYS A 50 10.68 -33.25 -5.76
CA LYS A 50 10.87 -33.16 -7.22
C LYS A 50 10.49 -31.76 -7.70
N ASN A 51 11.36 -31.16 -8.52
CA ASN A 51 11.20 -29.85 -9.17
C ASN A 51 11.15 -28.63 -8.23
N VAL A 52 12.18 -28.49 -7.39
CA VAL A 52 12.40 -27.36 -6.47
C VAL A 52 12.27 -26.00 -7.17
N GLU A 53 12.83 -25.88 -8.38
CA GLU A 53 12.86 -24.62 -9.14
C GLU A 53 11.45 -24.10 -9.47
N THR A 54 10.59 -24.97 -10.02
CA THR A 54 9.18 -24.65 -10.31
C THR A 54 8.39 -24.29 -9.04
N GLN A 55 8.70 -24.94 -7.91
CA GLN A 55 8.08 -24.63 -6.63
C GLN A 55 8.48 -23.24 -6.12
N ILE A 56 9.76 -22.87 -6.24
CA ILE A 56 10.25 -21.54 -5.87
C ILE A 56 9.59 -20.46 -6.74
N GLU A 57 9.46 -20.66 -8.05
CA GLU A 57 8.79 -19.71 -8.94
C GLU A 57 7.31 -19.50 -8.55
N SER A 58 6.63 -20.57 -8.13
CA SER A 58 5.20 -20.54 -7.74
C SER A 58 4.93 -19.68 -6.49
N LEU A 59 5.95 -19.46 -5.65
CA LEU A 59 5.85 -18.58 -4.48
C LEU A 59 5.48 -17.16 -4.89
N TYR A 60 6.06 -16.68 -5.99
CA TYR A 60 5.89 -15.31 -6.46
C TYR A 60 4.67 -15.12 -7.38
N THR A 61 3.99 -16.19 -7.77
CA THR A 61 2.81 -16.10 -8.63
C THR A 61 1.64 -15.46 -7.86
N VAL A 62 1.09 -14.38 -8.41
CA VAL A 62 -0.09 -13.71 -7.87
C VAL A 62 -1.05 -13.49 -9.03
N ASP A 63 -2.27 -14.02 -8.92
CA ASP A 63 -3.30 -13.76 -9.93
C ASP A 63 -3.88 -12.34 -9.79
N VAL A 64 -4.55 -11.88 -10.85
CA VAL A 64 -5.09 -10.52 -10.92
C VAL A 64 -6.14 -10.26 -9.83
N LEU A 65 -6.97 -11.24 -9.49
CA LEU A 65 -7.98 -11.08 -8.43
C LEU A 65 -7.30 -10.87 -7.07
N GLN A 66 -6.29 -11.68 -6.75
CA GLN A 66 -5.51 -11.54 -5.53
C GLN A 66 -4.82 -10.17 -5.45
N ALA A 67 -4.25 -9.70 -6.57
CA ALA A 67 -3.63 -8.37 -6.66
C ALA A 67 -4.65 -7.23 -6.46
N MET A 68 -5.84 -7.32 -7.06
CA MET A 68 -6.92 -6.34 -6.87
C MET A 68 -7.39 -6.29 -5.42
N GLN A 69 -7.56 -7.44 -4.77
CA GLN A 69 -7.90 -7.51 -3.35
C GLN A 69 -6.81 -6.89 -2.47
N TRP A 70 -5.53 -7.07 -2.81
CA TRP A 70 -4.44 -6.41 -2.08
C TRP A 70 -4.44 -4.90 -2.29
N ALA A 71 -4.71 -4.42 -3.49
CA ALA A 71 -4.84 -2.99 -3.77
C ALA A 71 -5.99 -2.37 -2.96
N GLN A 72 -7.14 -3.05 -2.89
CA GLN A 72 -8.26 -2.62 -2.04
C GLN A 72 -7.85 -2.56 -0.56
N LYS A 73 -7.28 -3.65 -0.02
CA LYS A 73 -6.83 -3.69 1.38
C LYS A 73 -5.77 -2.62 1.67
N ALA A 74 -4.87 -2.37 0.73
CA ALA A 74 -3.85 -1.33 0.86
C ALA A 74 -4.47 0.07 0.90
N TRP A 75 -5.45 0.34 0.04
CA TRP A 75 -6.20 1.60 0.06
C TRP A 75 -6.95 1.81 1.39
N GLU A 76 -7.59 0.78 1.92
CA GLU A 76 -8.31 0.84 3.21
C GLU A 76 -7.39 1.18 4.40
N THR A 77 -6.07 0.97 4.29
CA THR A 77 -5.12 1.40 5.31
C THR A 77 -4.70 2.88 5.23
N VAL A 78 -5.01 3.56 4.13
CA VAL A 78 -4.72 4.98 3.97
C VAL A 78 -5.72 5.77 4.81
N THR A 79 -5.25 6.34 5.92
CA THR A 79 -6.10 7.10 6.84
C THR A 79 -6.40 8.50 6.29
N SER A 80 -7.54 9.07 6.71
CA SER A 80 -7.84 10.48 6.40
C SER A 80 -6.76 11.44 6.90
N THR A 81 -6.10 11.12 8.02
CA THR A 81 -4.96 11.88 8.55
C THR A 81 -3.76 11.82 7.61
N THR A 82 -3.43 10.64 7.06
CA THR A 82 -2.38 10.49 6.05
C THR A 82 -2.67 11.39 4.84
N VAL A 83 -3.90 11.34 4.32
CA VAL A 83 -4.31 12.18 3.19
C VAL A 83 -4.16 13.66 3.55
N ALA A 84 -4.70 14.10 4.68
CA ALA A 84 -4.65 15.50 5.11
C ALA A 84 -3.21 16.00 5.29
N ASN A 85 -2.34 15.18 5.88
CA ASN A 85 -0.92 15.49 6.04
C ASN A 85 -0.21 15.63 4.69
N CYS A 86 -0.52 14.77 3.71
CA CYS A 86 0.04 14.89 2.35
C CYS A 86 -0.40 16.19 1.68
N TRP A 87 -1.67 16.61 1.80
CA TRP A 87 -2.15 17.90 1.27
C TRP A 87 -1.51 19.10 1.96
N ARG A 88 -1.30 19.03 3.28
CA ARG A 88 -0.58 20.06 4.03
C ARG A 88 0.88 20.15 3.59
N HIS A 89 1.53 19.00 3.33
CA HIS A 89 2.92 18.94 2.90
C HIS A 89 3.15 19.62 1.54
N THR A 90 2.20 19.52 0.61
CA THR A 90 2.30 20.20 -0.69
C THR A 90 2.05 21.71 -0.60
N LYS A 91 1.64 22.22 0.58
CA LYS A 91 1.29 23.62 0.85
C LYS A 91 0.17 24.17 -0.04
N ILE A 92 -0.60 23.31 -0.70
CA ILE A 92 -1.80 23.69 -1.44
C ILE A 92 -2.89 24.12 -0.46
N ILE A 93 -3.00 23.39 0.66
CA ILE A 93 -3.83 23.78 1.79
C ILE A 93 -2.90 24.48 2.78
N ASN A 94 -3.16 25.77 3.05
CA ASN A 94 -2.43 26.51 4.06
C ASN A 94 -2.87 26.10 5.47
N ASP A 95 -2.08 26.45 6.49
CA ASP A 95 -2.34 26.03 7.87
C ASP A 95 -3.72 26.55 8.37
N GLU A 96 -4.16 27.73 7.94
CA GLU A 96 -5.48 28.28 8.31
C GLU A 96 -6.64 27.40 7.83
N VAL A 97 -6.61 26.96 6.56
CA VAL A 97 -7.66 26.07 6.01
C VAL A 97 -7.59 24.69 6.67
N TYR A 98 -6.39 24.21 7.00
CA TYR A 98 -6.21 22.94 7.71
C TYR A 98 -6.83 22.98 9.11
N GLU A 99 -6.49 24.00 9.91
CA GLU A 99 -7.05 24.19 11.26
C GLU A 99 -8.57 24.36 11.22
N PHE A 100 -9.10 25.07 10.21
CA PHE A 100 -10.54 25.18 10.00
C PHE A 100 -11.21 23.82 9.74
N VAL A 101 -10.64 23.00 8.85
CA VAL A 101 -11.18 21.66 8.54
C VAL A 101 -11.13 20.75 9.77
N GLU A 102 -10.05 20.79 10.54
CA GLU A 102 -9.95 20.01 11.79
C GLU A 102 -10.97 20.50 12.84
N SER A 103 -11.19 21.81 12.95
CA SER A 103 -12.22 22.36 13.86
C SER A 103 -13.64 21.89 13.49
N ILE A 104 -13.96 21.78 12.19
CA ILE A 104 -15.27 21.27 11.72
C ILE A 104 -15.44 19.79 12.10
N LYS A 105 -14.39 18.98 11.95
CA LYS A 105 -14.46 17.54 12.30
C LYS A 105 -14.77 17.33 13.78
N GLN A 106 -14.26 18.20 14.66
CA GLN A 106 -14.52 18.13 16.11
C GLN A 106 -15.96 18.52 16.49
N ILE A 107 -16.65 19.29 15.64
CA ILE A 107 -18.05 19.70 15.85
C ILE A 107 -19.03 18.65 15.32
N ALA A 108 -18.62 17.86 14.34
CA ALA A 108 -19.44 16.83 13.72
C ALA A 108 -19.49 15.49 14.49
N LEU A 109 -18.84 15.44 15.66
CA LEU A 109 -18.79 14.32 16.61
C LEU A 109 -19.66 14.62 17.83
#